data_AF-A0A382KT67-F1
#
_entry.id   AF-A0A382KT67-F1
#
_cell.length_a   1.000
_cell.length_b   1.000
_cell.length_c   1.000
_cell.angle_alpha   90.00
_cell.angle_beta   90.00
_cell.angle_gamma   90.00
#
_symmetry.space_group_name_H-M   'P 1'
#
loop_
_entity.id
_entity.type
_entity.pdbx_description
1 polymer ?
#
loop_
_entity_poly.entity_id
_entity_poly.type
_entity_poly.pdbx_seq_one_letter_code
_entity_poly.pdbx_strand_id
1 'polypeptide(L)'
;VKFVLLILCAFASMAYGAPGIHLRPVFEKSANGIFHKNKEVHFGFELNNRLKNPVEVKVVWQVATDQKNPVSKSAPSTIKIPVDEKRVVTYVAKIP
;
A
#
# COMPACT_ATOMS: atom_id res chain seq x y z
N VAL A 1 8.90 -15.09 36.42
CA VAL A 1 9.02 -14.34 35.15
C VAL A 1 9.06 -15.32 33.98
N LYS A 2 7.94 -15.89 33.53
CA LYS A 2 7.96 -16.89 32.42
C LYS A 2 6.70 -16.93 31.53
N PHE A 3 5.58 -16.33 31.94
CA PHE A 3 4.33 -16.35 31.15
C PHE A 3 4.11 -15.14 30.24
N VAL A 4 4.69 -13.98 30.57
CA VAL A 4 4.47 -12.73 29.79
C VAL A 4 5.18 -12.77 28.43
N LEU A 5 6.28 -13.52 28.30
CA LEU A 5 7.09 -13.57 27.07
C LEU A 5 6.39 -14.34 25.93
N LEU A 6 5.54 -15.32 26.24
CA LEU A 6 4.87 -16.17 25.24
C LEU A 6 3.77 -15.43 24.47
N ILE A 7 3.13 -14.45 25.08
CA ILE A 7 2.03 -13.69 24.45
C ILE A 7 2.58 -12.65 23.46
N LEU A 8 3.80 -12.13 23.67
CA LEU A 8 4.40 -11.13 22.77
C LEU A 8 4.78 -11.71 21.39
N CYS A 9 5.18 -12.99 21.32
CA CYS A 9 5.56 -13.64 20.06
C CYS A 9 4.36 -13.94 19.14
N ALA A 10 3.14 -14.03 19.68
CA ALA A 10 1.95 -14.38 18.90
C ALA A 10 1.44 -13.22 18.02
N PHE A 11 1.75 -11.97 18.37
CA PHE A 11 1.30 -10.80 17.61
C PHE A 11 2.30 -10.32 16.54
N ALA A 12 3.54 -10.82 16.57
CA ALA A 12 4.58 -10.41 15.63
C ALA A 12 4.38 -10.94 14.19
N SER A 13 3.51 -11.92 13.98
CA SER A 13 3.30 -12.59 12.69
C SER A 13 2.00 -12.22 11.98
N MET A 14 1.18 -11.31 12.51
CA MET A 14 -0.09 -10.92 11.89
C MET A 14 -0.01 -9.60 11.12
N ALA A 15 0.99 -9.47 10.26
CA ALA A 15 0.83 -8.71 9.03
C ALA A 15 0.50 -9.71 7.91
N TYR A 16 -0.64 -10.40 8.04
CA TYR A 16 -1.20 -11.19 6.94
C TYR A 16 -1.65 -10.19 5.87
N GLY A 17 -0.73 -9.80 4.98
CA GLY A 17 -1.13 -9.30 3.67
C GLY A 17 -2.08 -10.32 3.05
N ALA A 18 -3.09 -9.87 2.30
CA ALA A 18 -4.08 -10.77 1.70
C ALA A 18 -3.35 -11.87 0.89
N PRO A 19 -3.31 -13.12 1.35
CA PRO A 19 -2.52 -14.16 0.71
C PRO A 19 -3.04 -14.34 -0.72
N GLY A 20 -2.14 -14.30 -1.70
CA GLY A 20 -2.48 -14.36 -3.12
C GLY A 20 -2.71 -13.00 -3.80
N ILE A 21 -2.73 -11.88 -3.08
CA ILE A 21 -2.74 -10.54 -3.68
C ILE A 21 -1.33 -9.96 -3.65
N HIS A 22 -0.72 -9.80 -4.82
CA HIS A 22 0.58 -9.18 -4.94
C HIS A 22 0.44 -7.67 -5.17
N LEU A 23 1.13 -6.87 -4.36
CA LEU A 23 1.14 -5.42 -4.41
C LEU A 23 2.52 -4.94 -4.84
N ARG A 24 2.60 -4.17 -5.92
CA ARG A 24 3.85 -3.55 -6.39
C ARG A 24 3.65 -2.04 -6.58
N PRO A 25 4.50 -1.19 -5.99
CA PRO A 25 4.44 0.24 -6.27
C PRO A 25 4.89 0.54 -7.70
N VAL A 26 4.23 1.51 -8.33
CA VAL A 26 4.55 2.02 -9.67
C VAL A 26 4.72 3.53 -9.58
N PHE A 27 5.81 4.06 -10.12
CA PHE A 27 6.11 5.48 -10.13
C PHE A 27 6.27 5.92 -11.58
N GLU A 28 5.25 6.56 -12.12
CA GLU A 28 5.22 6.89 -13.56
C GLU A 28 6.11 8.08 -13.91
N LYS A 29 6.31 9.03 -12.98
CA LYS A 29 6.90 10.34 -13.29
C LYS A 29 7.81 10.93 -12.23
N SER A 30 7.99 10.30 -11.07
CA SER A 30 8.90 10.80 -10.04
C SER A 30 10.32 10.28 -10.27
N ALA A 31 11.30 11.18 -10.13
CA ALA A 31 12.71 10.80 -10.16
C ALA A 31 13.04 9.97 -8.90
N ASN A 32 12.98 8.65 -9.02
CA ASN A 32 13.48 7.71 -8.03
C ASN A 32 12.92 7.89 -6.60
N GLY A 33 11.65 8.31 -6.47
CA GLY A 33 11.02 8.51 -5.15
C GLY A 33 11.44 9.79 -4.42
N ILE A 34 12.09 10.74 -5.10
CA ILE A 34 12.37 12.08 -4.56
C ILE A 34 11.22 13.03 -4.90
N PHE A 35 10.63 13.65 -3.88
CA PHE A 35 9.47 14.53 -4.02
C PHE A 35 9.82 15.95 -3.55
N HIS A 36 9.48 16.94 -4.38
CA HIS A 36 9.74 18.34 -4.08
C HIS A 36 8.53 19.00 -3.44
N LYS A 37 8.79 19.96 -2.55
CA LYS A 37 7.75 20.80 -1.93
C LYS A 37 6.92 21.51 -3.00
N ASN A 38 5.62 21.65 -2.77
CA ASN A 38 4.65 22.30 -3.68
C ASN A 38 4.53 21.66 -5.08
N LYS A 39 4.98 20.42 -5.24
CA LYS A 39 4.81 19.65 -6.48
C LYS A 39 3.81 18.52 -6.29
N GLU A 40 3.20 18.13 -7.41
CA GLU A 40 2.37 16.94 -7.47
C GLU A 40 3.24 15.70 -7.58
N VAL A 41 2.83 14.66 -6.88
CA VAL A 41 3.43 13.33 -6.92
C VAL A 41 2.43 12.39 -7.55
N HIS A 42 2.88 11.73 -8.61
CA HIS A 42 2.14 10.69 -9.30
C HIS A 42 2.73 9.34 -8.90
N PHE A 43 1.92 8.50 -8.30
CA PHE A 43 2.29 7.16 -7.86
C PHE A 43 1.10 6.24 -8.03
N GLY A 44 1.35 4.95 -8.07
CA GLY A 44 0.31 3.95 -8.19
C GLY A 44 0.72 2.63 -7.60
N PHE A 45 -0.22 1.70 -7.65
CA PHE A 45 -0.01 0.33 -7.21
C PHE A 45 -0.53 -0.61 -8.28
N GLU A 46 0.33 -1.53 -8.71
CA GLU A 46 -0.08 -2.72 -9.43
C GLU A 46 -0.55 -3.76 -8.40
N LEU A 47 -1.81 -4.16 -8.54
CA LEU A 47 -2.47 -5.20 -7.77
C LEU A 47 -2.68 -6.40 -8.68
N ASN A 48 -2.16 -7.56 -8.29
CA ASN A 48 -2.31 -8.81 -9.03
C ASN A 48 -3.00 -9.84 -8.15
N ASN A 49 -4.15 -10.33 -8.61
CA ASN A 49 -4.88 -11.39 -7.94
C ASN A 49 -4.45 -12.77 -8.46
N ARG A 50 -3.76 -13.53 -7.60
CA ARG A 50 -3.34 -14.91 -7.85
C ARG A 50 -4.27 -15.95 -7.22
N LEU A 51 -5.45 -15.53 -6.77
CA LEU A 51 -6.47 -16.41 -6.24
C LEU A 51 -7.40 -16.88 -7.35
N LYS A 52 -8.02 -18.04 -7.12
CA LYS A 52 -8.96 -18.66 -8.06
C LYS A 52 -10.31 -17.93 -8.19
N ASN A 53 -10.55 -16.92 -7.35
CA ASN A 53 -11.79 -16.16 -7.29
C ASN A 53 -11.50 -14.66 -7.38
N PRO A 54 -12.42 -13.84 -7.93
CA PRO A 54 -12.33 -12.39 -7.85
C PRO A 54 -12.31 -11.94 -6.39
N VAL A 55 -11.58 -10.86 -6.12
CA VAL A 55 -11.51 -10.28 -4.78
C VAL A 55 -11.87 -8.80 -4.77
N GLU A 56 -12.33 -8.34 -3.62
CA GLU A 56 -12.44 -6.93 -3.30
C GLU A 56 -11.41 -6.57 -2.24
N VAL A 57 -10.54 -5.61 -2.54
CA VAL A 57 -9.53 -5.12 -1.60
C VAL A 57 -9.85 -3.69 -1.20
N LYS A 58 -9.68 -3.38 0.08
CA LYS A 58 -9.70 -2.00 0.57
C LYS A 58 -8.28 -1.47 0.61
N VAL A 59 -8.03 -0.40 -0.11
CA VAL A 59 -6.71 0.23 -0.21
C VAL A 59 -6.74 1.60 0.47
N VAL A 60 -5.71 1.83 1.28
CA VAL A 60 -5.37 3.13 1.87
C VAL A 60 -3.90 3.37 1.58
N TRP A 61 -3.54 4.56 1.14
CA TRP A 61 -2.15 4.97 0.96
C TRP A 61 -1.82 6.18 1.82
N GLN A 62 -0.55 6.32 2.17
CA GLN A 62 0.01 7.46 2.87
C GLN A 62 1.35 7.84 2.26
N VAL A 63 1.56 9.13 2.04
CA VAL A 63 2.85 9.73 1.67
C VAL A 63 3.42 10.38 2.93
N ALA A 64 4.70 10.11 3.20
CA ALA A 64 5.44 10.71 4.31
C ALA A 64 6.85 11.10 3.84
N THR A 65 7.46 12.05 4.54
CA THR A 65 8.88 12.40 4.39
C THR A 65 9.79 11.26 4.89
N ASP A 66 11.08 11.33 4.58
CA ASP A 66 12.13 10.46 5.13
C ASP A 66 12.20 10.51 6.67
N GLN A 67 11.87 11.66 7.26
CA GLN A 67 11.73 11.89 8.70
C GLN A 67 10.38 11.37 9.26
N LYS A 68 9.58 10.66 8.46
CA LYS A 68 8.25 10.11 8.79
C LYS A 68 7.16 11.15 9.06
N ASN A 69 7.39 12.43 8.76
CA ASN A 69 6.32 13.44 8.84
C ASN A 69 5.26 13.14 7.78
N PRO A 70 3.97 13.08 8.14
CA PRO A 70 2.90 12.79 7.20
C PRO A 70 2.71 13.95 6.22
N VAL A 71 2.55 13.63 4.94
CA VAL A 71 2.31 14.61 3.87
C VAL A 71 0.85 14.53 3.41
N SER A 72 0.41 13.33 3.06
CA SER A 72 -0.94 13.12 2.53
C SER A 72 -1.37 11.67 2.77
N LYS A 73 -2.68 11.44 2.84
CA LYS A 73 -3.28 10.12 3.03
C LYS A 73 -4.60 10.05 2.29
N SER A 74 -4.91 8.88 1.73
CA SER A 74 -6.20 8.66 1.09
C SER A 74 -7.33 8.34 2.07
N ALA A 75 -8.55 8.62 1.66
CA ALA A 75 -9.69 7.87 2.15
C ALA A 75 -9.58 6.39 1.71
N PRO A 76 -10.18 5.44 2.44
CA PRO A 76 -10.29 4.07 1.99
C PRO A 76 -11.01 3.98 0.64
N SER A 77 -10.46 3.20 -0.28
CA SER A 77 -11.05 2.91 -1.59
C SER A 77 -11.19 1.42 -1.79
N THR A 78 -12.30 0.97 -2.36
CA THR A 78 -12.54 -0.43 -2.70
C THR A 78 -12.18 -0.69 -4.15
N ILE A 79 -11.32 -1.67 -4.39
CA ILE A 79 -10.90 -2.08 -5.73
C ILE A 79 -11.28 -3.54 -5.93
N LYS A 80 -12.02 -3.81 -7.01
CA LYS A 80 -12.30 -5.18 -7.45
C LYS A 80 -11.19 -5.65 -8.38
N ILE A 81 -10.63 -6.83 -8.12
CA ILE A 81 -9.59 -7.45 -8.92
C ILE A 81 -10.11 -8.82 -9.39
N PRO A 82 -10.39 -8.99 -10.69
CA PRO A 82 -10.78 -10.28 -11.25
C PRO A 82 -9.68 -11.34 -11.11
N VAL A 83 -10.02 -12.59 -11.42
CA VAL A 83 -9.08 -13.73 -11.37
C VAL A 83 -7.97 -13.55 -12.40
N ASP A 84 -6.72 -13.81 -12.01
CA ASP A 84 -5.53 -13.74 -12.87
C ASP A 84 -5.32 -12.39 -13.58
N GLU A 85 -6.00 -11.34 -13.12
CA GLU A 85 -5.88 -10.00 -13.65
C GLU A 85 -4.89 -9.14 -12.85
N LYS A 86 -4.21 -8.27 -13.60
CA LYS A 86 -3.42 -7.17 -13.06
C LYS A 86 -4.22 -5.88 -13.19
N ARG A 87 -4.33 -5.14 -12.09
CA ARG A 87 -4.96 -3.84 -12.06
C ARG A 87 -3.98 -2.80 -11.53
N VAL A 88 -3.71 -1.78 -12.33
CA VAL A 88 -2.93 -0.62 -11.89
C VAL A 88 -3.90 0.47 -11.43
N VAL A 89 -3.68 0.99 -10.23
CA VAL A 89 -4.44 2.13 -9.70
C VAL A 89 -3.47 3.26 -9.42
N THR A 90 -3.73 4.42 -10.04
CA THR A 90 -2.89 5.61 -9.99
C THR A 90 -3.51 6.67 -9.10
N TYR A 91 -2.66 7.41 -8.39
CA TYR A 91 -3.01 8.45 -7.45
C TYR A 91 -2.13 9.69 -7.66
N VAL A 92 -2.69 10.83 -7.27
CA VAL A 92 -2.00 12.13 -7.29
C VAL A 92 -2.10 12.73 -5.89
N ALA A 93 -0.98 13.20 -5.35
CA ALA A 93 -0.93 13.93 -4.10
C ALA A 93 -0.05 15.18 -4.25
N LYS A 94 -0.50 16.32 -3.70
CA LYS A 94 0.31 17.54 -3.63
C LYS A 94 1.12 17.54 -2.34
N ILE A 95 2.43 17.75 -2.44
CA ILE A 95 3.31 17.93 -1.27
C ILE A 95 3.15 19.38 -0.77
N PRO A 96 2.70 19.62 0.47
CA PRO A 96 2.58 20.96 1.05
C PRO A 96 3.94 21.60 1.36
#